data_AF-A0A0G0RNZ2-F1
#
_entry.id   AF-A0A0G0RNZ2-F1
#
_cell.length_a   1.000
_cell.length_b   1.000
_cell.length_c   1.000
_cell.angle_alpha   90.00
_cell.angle_beta   90.00
_cell.angle_gamma   90.00
#
_symmetry.space_group_name_H-M   'P 1'
#
loop_
_entity.id
_entity.type
_entity.pdbx_description
1 polymer ?
#
loop_
_entity_poly.entity_id
_entity_poly.type
_entity_poly.pdbx_seq_one_letter_code
_entity_poly.pdbx_strand_id
1 'polypeptide(L)'
;MFERNPSFLKKIYQNLGASEEVARIAERTKVQTGERVPEKPEARIQNYLDYIHDSLDPQDPHRREEKLGRFKQTLYDKNVIKPDEIPEAYFNTQRRLAREQGHGDVEINQETRRQLTEVIITDQKSSLDNWVDYLASPDATYPDWLKYWAIRSILGMGEYDKEKKLFGKRRKDTVKPYPDLDREALAYVLDAMEKKYSGKGMNLESMEEDDRKQFEQLLQGESFAKLYAWAIEKVTPASPEQLADTKGEWVKYPQGSDHTTLVQSLQGHGTGWCTAGESTAHTQLDGGDFYVFYSLDPKGKPTVPRAAIRMQEGSIAEVRGVGANQNLDPHIGKVVQDKLAEFPDGKLYEKKNQDMKQFTAIENKIQKGQELNRTDLVFLYEIESPIQGFGYQKDPRIQEIRETRDPKADAPLVFDCEPNQIARGQSEINENTKAYIGSLFPNIFQTLKHIEHLYTTFPEGRIVRNTIDIGGQTKEELADEMKRQNIHIFDYAQSMLDSENFTTAEKPEPADLVRLKVRDLNLANPTTDNIYQKAKELGLELCPAEVGPRYRLQYTNQPAGEYLYIAMKQITDSGGNPNVFGLSRDDDGLCLHFYWAGPAREWLSDREIVFRIRK
;
A
#
# COMPACT_ATOMS: atom_id res chain seq x y z
N MET A 1 -38.16 -13.01 -34.45
CA MET A 1 -38.73 -11.76 -34.99
C MET A 1 -38.06 -10.64 -34.21
N PHE A 2 -37.21 -9.82 -34.83
CA PHE A 2 -36.50 -8.75 -34.12
C PHE A 2 -37.50 -7.79 -33.48
N GLU A 3 -37.53 -7.72 -32.15
CA GLU A 3 -38.46 -6.85 -31.44
C GLU A 3 -37.99 -5.39 -31.59
N ARG A 4 -38.70 -4.63 -32.44
CA ARG A 4 -38.36 -3.26 -32.79
C ARG A 4 -39.06 -2.29 -31.84
N ASN A 5 -38.31 -1.42 -31.18
CA ASN A 5 -38.86 -0.38 -30.31
C ASN A 5 -38.12 0.98 -30.45
N PRO A 6 -38.13 1.59 -31.64
CA PRO A 6 -37.48 2.89 -31.86
C PRO A 6 -38.16 4.05 -31.09
N SER A 7 -39.42 3.87 -30.67
CA SER A 7 -40.15 4.84 -29.85
C SER A 7 -39.58 4.97 -28.43
N PHE A 8 -39.10 3.87 -27.83
CA PHE A 8 -38.37 3.93 -26.57
C PHE A 8 -37.12 4.82 -26.69
N LEU A 9 -36.28 4.58 -27.69
CA LEU A 9 -35.06 5.38 -27.88
C LEU A 9 -35.36 6.85 -28.16
N LYS A 10 -36.44 7.16 -28.89
CA LYS A 10 -36.91 8.55 -29.07
C LYS A 10 -37.35 9.18 -27.74
N LYS A 11 -38.04 8.42 -26.88
CA LYS A 11 -38.49 8.91 -25.56
C LYS A 11 -37.29 9.28 -24.68
N ILE A 12 -36.29 8.41 -24.62
CA ILE A 12 -35.09 8.60 -23.78
C ILE A 12 -34.13 9.63 -24.40
N TYR A 13 -33.98 9.63 -25.72
CA TYR A 13 -33.06 10.50 -26.46
C TYR A 13 -33.83 11.32 -27.51
N GLN A 14 -34.46 12.41 -27.06
CA GLN A 14 -35.36 13.23 -27.88
C GLN A 14 -34.77 13.66 -29.23
N ASN A 15 -33.46 13.95 -29.27
CA ASN A 15 -32.76 14.43 -30.47
C ASN A 15 -32.08 13.32 -31.29
N LEU A 16 -32.23 12.04 -30.93
CA LEU A 16 -31.51 10.95 -31.59
C LEU A 16 -31.86 10.84 -33.09
N GLY A 17 -33.13 11.02 -33.47
CA GLY A 17 -33.55 10.94 -34.87
C GLY A 17 -32.93 12.02 -35.79
N ALA A 18 -32.35 13.07 -35.20
CA ALA A 18 -31.66 14.16 -35.90
C ALA A 18 -30.15 14.21 -35.60
N SER A 19 -29.62 13.24 -34.84
CA SER A 19 -28.19 13.20 -34.56
C SER A 19 -27.39 12.96 -35.83
N GLU A 20 -26.15 13.46 -35.86
CA GLU A 20 -25.26 13.34 -37.01
C GLU A 20 -25.07 11.88 -37.46
N GLU A 21 -24.93 10.95 -36.50
CA GLU A 21 -24.76 9.52 -36.78
C GLU A 21 -25.99 8.90 -37.46
N VAL A 22 -27.21 9.25 -37.01
CA VAL A 22 -28.46 8.76 -37.60
C VAL A 22 -28.70 9.40 -38.98
N ALA A 23 -28.46 10.71 -39.11
CA ALA A 23 -28.61 11.44 -40.36
C ALA A 23 -27.65 10.91 -41.46
N ARG A 24 -26.39 10.65 -41.08
CA ARG A 24 -25.39 10.09 -41.99
C ARG A 24 -25.80 8.72 -42.53
N ILE A 25 -26.36 7.86 -41.68
CA ILE A 25 -26.83 6.54 -42.12
C ILE A 25 -28.09 6.65 -42.96
N ALA A 26 -29.00 7.58 -42.67
CA ALA A 26 -30.17 7.82 -43.52
C ALA A 26 -29.79 8.26 -44.95
N GLU A 27 -28.81 9.17 -45.10
CA GLU A 27 -28.32 9.58 -46.42
C GLU A 27 -27.60 8.43 -47.11
N ARG A 28 -26.82 7.63 -46.38
CA ARG A 28 -26.18 6.42 -46.92
C ARG A 28 -27.20 5.43 -47.46
N THR A 29 -28.26 5.13 -46.71
CA THR A 29 -29.33 4.23 -47.16
C THR A 29 -29.91 4.73 -48.47
N LYS A 30 -30.23 6.03 -48.56
CA LYS A 30 -30.73 6.66 -49.79
C LYS A 30 -29.77 6.51 -50.98
N VAL A 31 -28.47 6.68 -50.77
CA VAL A 31 -27.46 6.48 -51.82
C VAL A 31 -27.38 5.00 -52.26
N GLN A 32 -27.54 4.06 -51.33
CA GLN A 32 -27.41 2.62 -51.61
C GLN A 32 -28.67 1.99 -52.23
N THR A 33 -29.86 2.37 -51.76
CA THR A 33 -31.13 1.77 -52.18
C THR A 33 -31.90 2.62 -53.19
N GLY A 34 -31.54 3.90 -53.34
CA GLY A 34 -32.29 4.89 -54.12
C GLY A 34 -33.54 5.43 -53.42
N GLU A 35 -33.90 4.89 -52.24
CA GLU A 35 -35.11 5.26 -51.50
C GLU A 35 -34.80 6.19 -50.31
N ARG A 36 -35.58 7.27 -50.16
CA ARG A 36 -35.41 8.19 -49.03
C ARG A 36 -36.05 7.62 -47.76
N VAL A 37 -35.24 7.47 -46.71
CA VAL A 37 -35.73 7.12 -45.36
C VAL A 37 -36.70 8.21 -44.87
N PRO A 38 -37.89 7.86 -44.34
CA PRO A 38 -38.86 8.83 -43.85
C PRO A 38 -38.26 9.80 -42.81
N GLU A 39 -38.69 11.07 -42.84
CA GLU A 39 -38.22 12.12 -41.93
C GLU A 39 -38.65 11.89 -40.46
N LYS A 40 -39.58 10.96 -40.22
CA LYS A 40 -40.07 10.62 -38.88
C LYS A 40 -38.90 10.09 -38.01
N PRO A 41 -38.67 10.64 -36.81
CA PRO A 41 -37.53 10.25 -35.95
C PRO A 41 -37.43 8.74 -35.71
N GLU A 42 -38.55 8.07 -35.44
CA GLU A 42 -38.59 6.63 -35.19
C GLU A 42 -38.14 5.81 -36.40
N ALA A 43 -38.49 6.24 -37.62
CA ALA A 43 -38.07 5.56 -38.85
C ALA A 43 -36.57 5.70 -39.09
N ARG A 44 -36.02 6.88 -38.81
CA ARG A 44 -34.56 7.13 -38.90
C ARG A 44 -33.77 6.35 -37.86
N ILE A 45 -34.27 6.31 -36.62
CA ILE A 45 -33.69 5.50 -35.53
C ILE A 45 -33.71 4.03 -35.92
N GLN A 46 -34.82 3.51 -36.44
CA GLN A 46 -34.89 2.11 -36.86
C GLN A 46 -33.93 1.81 -38.01
N ASN A 47 -33.84 2.68 -39.03
CA ASN A 47 -32.86 2.52 -40.11
C ASN A 47 -31.42 2.47 -39.59
N TYR A 48 -31.12 3.26 -38.55
CA TYR A 48 -29.81 3.24 -37.91
C TYR A 48 -29.56 1.92 -37.15
N LEU A 49 -30.55 1.42 -36.40
CA LEU A 49 -30.44 0.13 -35.71
C LEU A 49 -30.30 -1.03 -36.69
N ASP A 50 -31.08 -1.05 -37.77
CA ASP A 50 -31.00 -2.06 -38.84
C ASP A 50 -29.59 -2.03 -39.48
N TYR A 51 -29.04 -0.84 -39.74
CA TYR A 51 -27.66 -0.71 -40.25
C TYR A 51 -26.62 -1.28 -39.27
N ILE A 52 -26.75 -1.05 -37.97
CA ILE A 52 -25.85 -1.63 -36.96
C ILE A 52 -26.01 -3.14 -36.96
N HIS A 53 -27.25 -3.64 -36.92
CA HIS A 53 -27.56 -5.06 -36.92
C HIS A 53 -26.90 -5.79 -38.10
N ASP A 54 -27.15 -5.30 -39.32
CA ASP A 54 -26.59 -5.87 -40.55
C ASP A 54 -25.06 -5.72 -40.63
N SER A 55 -24.50 -4.71 -39.98
CA SER A 55 -23.05 -4.51 -39.92
C SER A 55 -22.36 -5.47 -38.94
N LEU A 56 -23.12 -6.08 -38.03
CA LEU A 56 -22.64 -7.00 -37.00
C LEU A 56 -23.11 -8.44 -37.22
N ASP A 57 -23.61 -8.76 -38.43
CA ASP A 57 -24.07 -10.09 -38.80
C ASP A 57 -22.96 -11.15 -38.60
N PRO A 58 -23.19 -12.20 -37.78
CA PRO A 58 -22.20 -13.24 -37.52
C PRO A 58 -21.86 -14.10 -38.76
N GLN A 59 -22.66 -14.06 -39.84
CA GLN A 59 -22.41 -14.84 -41.06
C GLN A 59 -21.25 -14.29 -41.92
N ASP A 60 -20.77 -13.06 -41.65
CA ASP A 60 -19.61 -12.47 -42.34
C ASP A 60 -18.59 -11.94 -41.31
N PRO A 61 -17.72 -12.82 -40.76
CA PRO A 61 -16.81 -12.46 -39.66
C PRO A 61 -15.83 -11.35 -40.02
N HIS A 62 -15.28 -11.33 -41.24
CA HIS A 62 -14.31 -10.32 -41.67
C HIS A 62 -14.96 -8.94 -41.77
N ARG A 63 -16.14 -8.85 -42.38
CA ARG A 63 -16.89 -7.59 -42.44
C ARG A 63 -17.30 -7.14 -41.05
N ARG A 64 -17.74 -8.06 -40.18
CA ARG A 64 -18.12 -7.76 -38.79
C ARG A 64 -16.95 -7.16 -38.01
N GLU A 65 -15.77 -7.77 -38.08
CA GLU A 65 -14.56 -7.27 -37.42
C GLU A 65 -14.19 -5.87 -37.92
N GLU A 66 -14.17 -5.65 -39.24
CA GLU A 66 -13.86 -4.35 -39.83
C GLU A 66 -14.86 -3.27 -39.39
N LYS A 67 -16.16 -3.59 -39.38
CA LYS A 67 -17.22 -2.67 -38.96
C LYS A 67 -17.17 -2.36 -37.48
N LEU A 68 -16.92 -3.37 -36.65
CA LEU A 68 -16.79 -3.22 -35.21
C LEU A 68 -15.58 -2.34 -34.86
N GLY A 69 -14.44 -2.55 -35.52
CA GLY A 69 -13.25 -1.70 -35.37
C GLY A 69 -13.52 -0.23 -35.71
N ARG A 70 -14.22 0.06 -36.81
CA ARG A 70 -14.63 1.43 -37.18
C ARG A 70 -15.60 2.04 -36.16
N PHE A 71 -16.49 1.24 -35.60
CA PHE A 71 -17.42 1.67 -34.56
C PHE A 71 -16.68 2.03 -33.26
N LYS A 72 -15.79 1.14 -32.80
CA LYS A 72 -14.89 1.38 -31.66
C LYS A 72 -14.09 2.65 -31.84
N GLN A 73 -13.47 2.86 -33.00
CA GLN A 73 -12.71 4.08 -33.28
C GLN A 73 -13.58 5.34 -33.13
N THR A 74 -14.82 5.31 -33.64
CA THR A 74 -15.77 6.43 -33.49
C THR A 74 -16.11 6.70 -32.02
N LEU A 75 -16.21 5.65 -31.20
CA LEU A 75 -16.43 5.78 -29.76
C LEU A 75 -15.20 6.37 -29.06
N TYR A 76 -14.00 5.93 -29.41
CA TYR A 76 -12.77 6.45 -28.83
C TYR A 76 -12.62 7.94 -29.10
N ASP A 77 -12.76 8.36 -30.35
CA ASP A 77 -12.58 9.75 -30.77
C ASP A 77 -13.51 10.72 -30.03
N LYS A 78 -14.69 10.25 -29.63
CA LYS A 78 -15.73 11.06 -28.99
C LYS A 78 -15.74 10.98 -27.46
N ASN A 79 -15.27 9.87 -26.87
CA ASN A 79 -15.52 9.59 -25.46
C ASN A 79 -14.25 9.21 -24.65
N VAL A 80 -13.15 8.85 -25.28
CA VAL A 80 -11.88 8.60 -24.56
C VAL A 80 -11.17 9.94 -24.36
N ILE A 81 -10.63 10.13 -23.15
CA ILE A 81 -9.92 11.36 -22.79
C ILE A 81 -8.69 11.57 -23.68
N LYS A 82 -8.41 12.82 -24.05
CA LYS A 82 -7.20 13.17 -24.81
C LYS A 82 -6.03 13.49 -23.88
N PRO A 83 -4.77 13.32 -24.32
CA PRO A 83 -3.59 13.62 -23.52
C PRO A 83 -3.57 15.03 -22.89
N ASP A 84 -4.05 16.03 -23.64
CA ASP A 84 -4.12 17.44 -23.22
C ASP A 84 -5.31 17.75 -22.30
N GLU A 85 -6.28 16.83 -22.18
CA GLU A 85 -7.45 16.96 -21.32
C GLU A 85 -7.25 16.32 -19.92
N ILE A 86 -6.15 15.58 -19.71
CA ILE A 86 -5.84 14.97 -18.41
C ILE A 86 -5.50 16.08 -17.40
N PRO A 87 -6.26 16.20 -16.30
CA PRO A 87 -6.08 17.31 -15.37
C PRO A 87 -4.78 17.18 -14.57
N GLU A 88 -4.09 18.29 -14.30
CA GLU A 88 -2.91 18.33 -13.43
C GLU A 88 -3.18 17.75 -12.03
N ALA A 89 -4.43 17.85 -11.56
CA ALA A 89 -4.90 17.26 -10.32
C ALA A 89 -4.67 15.73 -10.24
N TYR A 90 -4.70 15.02 -11.38
CA TYR A 90 -4.38 13.59 -11.43
C TYR A 90 -2.91 13.34 -11.07
N PHE A 91 -1.99 14.06 -11.71
CA PHE A 91 -0.55 13.93 -11.44
C PHE A 91 -0.20 14.40 -10.02
N ASN A 92 -0.86 15.43 -9.51
CA ASN A 92 -0.76 15.84 -8.10
C ASN A 92 -1.20 14.74 -7.15
N THR A 93 -2.28 14.02 -7.49
CA THR A 93 -2.74 12.88 -6.70
C THR A 93 -1.72 11.74 -6.71
N GLN A 94 -1.10 11.44 -7.85
CA GLN A 94 -0.03 10.43 -7.92
C GLN A 94 1.19 10.81 -7.05
N ARG A 95 1.62 12.08 -7.10
CA ARG A 95 2.69 12.59 -6.22
C ARG A 95 2.32 12.44 -4.74
N ARG A 96 1.10 12.83 -4.37
CA ARG A 96 0.60 12.72 -3.00
C ARG A 96 0.56 11.27 -2.52
N LEU A 97 0.05 10.34 -3.34
CA LEU A 97 -0.01 8.92 -2.99
C LEU A 97 1.39 8.31 -2.79
N ALA A 98 2.34 8.64 -3.67
CA ALA A 98 3.72 8.20 -3.52
C ALA A 98 4.34 8.72 -2.20
N ARG A 99 4.09 9.99 -1.89
CA ARG A 99 4.53 10.61 -0.63
C ARG A 99 3.87 9.98 0.60
N GLU A 100 2.57 9.71 0.55
CA GLU A 100 1.82 9.04 1.62
C GLU A 100 2.34 7.62 1.89
N GLN A 101 2.80 6.92 0.85
CA GLN A 101 3.47 5.62 0.92
C GLN A 101 4.95 5.72 1.34
N GLY A 102 5.48 6.92 1.58
CA GLY A 102 6.85 7.11 2.02
C GLY A 102 7.89 6.89 0.92
N HIS A 103 7.51 7.02 -0.36
CA HIS A 103 8.46 7.14 -1.47
C HIS A 103 9.13 8.53 -1.54
N GLY A 104 8.69 9.48 -0.69
CA GLY A 104 9.19 10.84 -0.66
C GLY A 104 8.64 11.71 -1.78
N ASP A 105 9.38 12.75 -2.14
CA ASP A 105 9.01 13.69 -3.19
C ASP A 105 9.37 13.16 -4.58
N VAL A 106 8.42 12.43 -5.16
CA VAL A 106 8.58 11.88 -6.51
C VAL A 106 8.28 12.95 -7.57
N GLU A 107 9.23 13.17 -8.47
CA GLU A 107 9.03 14.02 -9.65
C GLU A 107 8.37 13.23 -10.79
N ILE A 108 7.25 13.72 -11.31
CA ILE A 108 6.59 13.15 -12.49
C ILE A 108 7.07 13.91 -13.74
N ASN A 109 8.17 13.43 -14.31
CA ASN A 109 8.76 13.98 -15.53
C ASN A 109 7.90 13.70 -16.78
N GLN A 110 8.31 14.23 -17.94
CA GLN A 110 7.56 14.08 -19.19
C GLN A 110 7.37 12.62 -19.63
N GLU A 111 8.36 11.75 -19.39
CA GLU A 111 8.29 10.34 -19.76
C GLU A 111 7.28 9.60 -18.89
N THR A 112 7.33 9.78 -17.57
CA THR A 112 6.35 9.21 -16.65
C THR A 112 4.94 9.73 -16.94
N ARG A 113 4.79 11.02 -17.27
CA ARG A 113 3.49 11.57 -17.71
C ARG A 113 2.96 10.88 -18.96
N ARG A 114 3.81 10.63 -19.94
CA ARG A 114 3.45 9.94 -21.17
C ARG A 114 2.98 8.51 -20.88
N GLN A 115 3.73 7.78 -20.05
CA GLN A 115 3.38 6.42 -19.64
C GLN A 115 2.04 6.37 -18.89
N LEU A 116 1.83 7.24 -17.89
CA LEU A 116 0.56 7.32 -17.17
C LEU A 116 -0.61 7.68 -18.08
N THR A 117 -0.39 8.58 -19.05
CA THR A 117 -1.39 8.98 -20.04
C THR A 117 -1.77 7.80 -20.95
N GLU A 118 -0.78 7.04 -21.41
CA GLU A 118 -1.00 5.86 -22.24
C GLU A 118 -1.82 4.80 -21.48
N VAL A 119 -1.49 4.53 -20.21
CA VAL A 119 -2.27 3.62 -19.36
C VAL A 119 -3.73 4.08 -19.24
N ILE A 120 -3.97 5.38 -18.95
CA ILE A 120 -5.32 5.94 -18.85
C ILE A 120 -6.12 5.72 -20.13
N ILE A 121 -5.54 6.05 -21.28
CA ILE A 121 -6.22 5.98 -22.58
C ILE A 121 -6.50 4.51 -22.94
N THR A 122 -5.53 3.63 -22.73
CA THR A 122 -5.66 2.20 -23.04
C THR A 122 -6.72 1.54 -22.15
N ASP A 123 -6.73 1.83 -20.85
CA ASP A 123 -7.74 1.27 -19.94
C ASP A 123 -9.16 1.80 -20.25
N GLN A 124 -9.30 3.06 -20.68
CA GLN A 124 -10.59 3.57 -21.17
C GLN A 124 -11.06 2.89 -22.45
N LYS A 125 -10.15 2.59 -23.38
CA LYS A 125 -10.47 1.86 -24.61
C LYS A 125 -10.87 0.42 -24.30
N SER A 126 -10.05 -0.30 -23.53
CA SER A 126 -10.28 -1.70 -23.18
C SER A 126 -11.58 -1.87 -22.38
N SER A 127 -11.87 -0.98 -21.43
CA SER A 127 -13.16 -1.00 -20.72
C SER A 127 -14.37 -0.74 -21.63
N LEU A 128 -14.27 0.12 -22.66
CA LEU A 128 -15.34 0.25 -23.66
C LEU A 128 -15.46 -1.00 -24.54
N ASP A 129 -14.33 -1.57 -24.94
CA ASP A 129 -14.27 -2.74 -25.79
C ASP A 129 -14.99 -3.92 -25.16
N ASN A 130 -14.81 -4.13 -23.86
CA ASN A 130 -15.54 -5.14 -23.10
C ASN A 130 -17.06 -5.06 -23.30
N TRP A 131 -17.63 -3.85 -23.26
CA TRP A 131 -19.06 -3.63 -23.51
C TRP A 131 -19.44 -3.85 -24.97
N VAL A 132 -18.66 -3.26 -25.88
CA VAL A 132 -18.94 -3.26 -27.32
C VAL A 132 -18.83 -4.67 -27.89
N ASP A 133 -17.78 -5.40 -27.53
CA ASP A 133 -17.52 -6.77 -28.01
C ASP A 133 -18.57 -7.74 -27.50
N TYR A 134 -18.95 -7.65 -26.22
CA TYR A 134 -20.02 -8.48 -25.68
C TYR A 134 -21.37 -8.18 -26.34
N LEU A 135 -21.79 -6.91 -26.43
CA LEU A 135 -23.09 -6.57 -27.00
C LEU A 135 -23.18 -6.83 -28.51
N ALA A 136 -22.04 -6.82 -29.20
CA ALA A 136 -21.92 -7.22 -30.60
C ALA A 136 -21.77 -8.75 -30.77
N SER A 137 -21.59 -9.52 -29.69
CA SER A 137 -21.40 -10.97 -29.76
C SER A 137 -22.72 -11.72 -30.02
N PRO A 138 -22.65 -12.96 -30.57
CA PRO A 138 -23.82 -13.83 -30.68
C PRO A 138 -24.49 -14.16 -29.34
N ASP A 139 -23.75 -14.07 -28.22
CA ASP A 139 -24.26 -14.40 -26.89
C ASP A 139 -25.18 -13.32 -26.33
N ALA A 140 -25.02 -12.07 -26.78
CA ALA A 140 -25.90 -10.97 -26.42
C ALA A 140 -27.16 -11.02 -27.30
N THR A 141 -28.12 -11.86 -26.93
CA THR A 141 -29.37 -12.08 -27.68
C THR A 141 -30.44 -10.99 -27.49
N TYR A 142 -30.06 -9.87 -26.87
CA TYR A 142 -30.97 -8.75 -26.58
C TYR A 142 -31.42 -8.01 -27.85
N PRO A 143 -32.61 -7.38 -27.83
CA PRO A 143 -33.03 -6.44 -28.87
C PRO A 143 -32.03 -5.29 -29.08
N ASP A 144 -31.79 -4.89 -30.34
CA ASP A 144 -30.77 -3.88 -30.68
C ASP A 144 -31.02 -2.52 -30.01
N TRP A 145 -32.29 -2.17 -29.76
CA TRP A 145 -32.62 -0.93 -29.06
C TRP A 145 -32.17 -0.95 -27.59
N LEU A 146 -32.17 -2.12 -26.93
CA LEU A 146 -31.66 -2.29 -25.57
C LEU A 146 -30.13 -2.29 -25.53
N LYS A 147 -29.48 -2.94 -26.51
CA LYS A 147 -28.02 -2.86 -26.69
C LYS A 147 -27.55 -1.42 -26.87
N TYR A 148 -28.25 -0.67 -27.73
CA TYR A 148 -27.98 0.75 -27.96
C TYR A 148 -28.16 1.58 -26.68
N TRP A 149 -29.24 1.33 -25.93
CA TRP A 149 -29.51 2.01 -24.66
C TRP A 149 -28.43 1.74 -23.60
N ALA A 150 -27.94 0.49 -23.48
CA ALA A 150 -26.86 0.13 -22.58
C ALA A 150 -25.56 0.88 -22.91
N ILE A 151 -25.09 0.80 -24.16
CA ILE A 151 -23.87 1.52 -24.61
C ILE A 151 -24.01 3.02 -24.35
N ARG A 152 -25.09 3.65 -24.80
CA ARG A 152 -25.28 5.10 -24.62
C ARG A 152 -25.36 5.53 -23.17
N SER A 153 -25.86 4.66 -22.29
CA SER A 153 -25.91 4.95 -20.85
C SER A 153 -24.53 4.87 -20.21
N ILE A 154 -23.75 3.82 -20.52
CA ILE A 154 -22.39 3.62 -20.00
C ILE A 154 -21.46 4.80 -20.37
N LEU A 155 -21.61 5.37 -21.57
CA LEU A 155 -20.83 6.55 -21.98
C LEU A 155 -21.00 7.77 -21.06
N GLY A 156 -22.15 7.89 -20.38
CA GLY A 156 -22.44 8.96 -19.43
C GLY A 156 -22.14 8.64 -17.97
N MET A 157 -21.73 7.40 -17.67
CA MET A 157 -21.54 6.90 -16.31
C MET A 157 -20.09 7.06 -15.85
N GLY A 158 -19.93 7.59 -14.64
CA GLY A 158 -18.65 7.67 -13.94
C GLY A 158 -18.39 6.42 -13.11
N GLU A 159 -17.44 6.52 -12.19
CA GLU A 159 -17.06 5.45 -11.25
C GLU A 159 -18.25 5.06 -10.36
N TYR A 160 -18.30 3.77 -9.99
CA TYR A 160 -19.26 3.25 -9.03
C TYR A 160 -18.84 3.65 -7.61
N ASP A 161 -19.70 4.40 -6.92
CA ASP A 161 -19.51 4.74 -5.51
C ASP A 161 -20.10 3.62 -4.65
N LYS A 162 -19.23 2.79 -4.06
CA LYS A 162 -19.62 1.63 -3.23
C LYS A 162 -20.37 2.05 -1.95
N GLU A 163 -20.06 3.20 -1.39
CA GLU A 163 -20.72 3.67 -0.16
C GLU A 163 -22.14 4.16 -0.47
N LYS A 164 -22.29 4.91 -1.56
CA LYS A 164 -23.58 5.45 -1.99
C LYS A 164 -24.38 4.47 -2.87
N LYS A 165 -23.79 3.36 -3.27
CA LYS A 165 -24.36 2.33 -4.16
C LYS A 165 -24.92 2.89 -5.46
N LEU A 166 -24.18 3.81 -6.07
CA LEU A 166 -24.62 4.52 -7.29
C LEU A 166 -23.45 4.91 -8.18
N PHE A 167 -23.69 4.99 -9.48
CA PHE A 167 -22.72 5.53 -10.42
C PHE A 167 -22.72 7.07 -10.41
N GLY A 168 -21.53 7.63 -10.39
CA GLY A 168 -21.34 9.06 -10.67
C GLY A 168 -21.68 9.41 -12.12
N LYS A 169 -21.62 10.71 -12.46
CA LYS A 169 -21.69 11.18 -13.85
C LYS A 169 -20.29 11.29 -14.42
N ARG A 170 -20.11 10.85 -15.67
CA ARG A 170 -18.84 11.03 -16.40
C ARG A 170 -18.69 12.47 -16.85
N ARG A 171 -17.50 13.02 -16.63
CA ARG A 171 -17.06 14.33 -17.15
C ARG A 171 -15.98 14.15 -18.21
N LYS A 172 -15.71 15.18 -19.00
CA LYS A 172 -14.67 15.15 -20.05
C LYS A 172 -13.26 14.90 -19.50
N ASP A 173 -12.97 15.39 -18.30
CA ASP A 173 -11.71 15.23 -17.57
C ASP A 173 -11.61 13.90 -16.79
N THR A 174 -12.56 12.98 -16.96
CA THR A 174 -12.56 11.70 -16.23
C THR A 174 -11.42 10.82 -16.73
N VAL A 175 -10.44 10.56 -15.87
CA VAL A 175 -9.32 9.65 -16.17
C VAL A 175 -9.67 8.18 -15.93
N LYS A 176 -10.73 7.89 -15.17
CA LYS A 176 -11.12 6.53 -14.82
C LYS A 176 -11.67 5.75 -16.03
N PRO A 177 -11.48 4.41 -16.06
CA PRO A 177 -12.15 3.52 -17.01
C PRO A 177 -13.68 3.66 -16.99
N TYR A 178 -14.34 3.06 -17.97
CA TYR A 178 -15.81 2.92 -17.94
C TYR A 178 -16.23 1.88 -16.92
N PRO A 179 -17.47 1.94 -16.40
CA PRO A 179 -18.02 0.91 -15.52
C PRO A 179 -17.76 -0.50 -16.04
N ASP A 180 -17.39 -1.42 -15.15
CA ASP A 180 -17.14 -2.82 -15.51
C ASP A 180 -18.41 -3.47 -16.06
N LEU A 181 -18.24 -4.36 -17.04
CA LEU A 181 -19.31 -5.21 -17.54
C LEU A 181 -19.50 -6.42 -16.61
N ASP A 182 -20.53 -6.34 -15.80
CA ASP A 182 -21.22 -7.49 -15.22
C ASP A 182 -22.36 -7.95 -16.17
N ARG A 183 -22.18 -9.13 -16.75
CA ARG A 183 -23.11 -9.72 -17.73
C ARG A 183 -24.41 -10.19 -17.09
N GLU A 184 -24.38 -10.63 -15.84
CA GLU A 184 -25.57 -11.11 -15.13
C GLU A 184 -26.45 -9.94 -14.70
N ALA A 185 -25.84 -8.92 -14.11
CA ALA A 185 -26.52 -7.66 -13.79
C ALA A 185 -27.12 -7.02 -15.05
N LEU A 186 -26.38 -7.04 -16.16
CA LEU A 186 -26.84 -6.49 -17.43
C LEU A 186 -28.03 -7.28 -17.98
N ALA A 187 -27.93 -8.61 -18.01
CA ALA A 187 -29.00 -9.49 -18.46
C ALA A 187 -30.29 -9.24 -17.68
N TYR A 188 -30.18 -9.11 -16.36
CA TYR A 188 -31.30 -8.81 -15.48
C TYR A 188 -31.97 -7.47 -15.83
N VAL A 189 -31.18 -6.41 -16.00
CA VAL A 189 -31.69 -5.08 -16.34
C VAL A 189 -32.36 -5.05 -17.72
N LEU A 190 -31.74 -5.67 -18.72
CA LEU A 190 -32.27 -5.65 -20.09
C LEU A 190 -33.53 -6.53 -20.22
N ASP A 191 -33.56 -7.71 -19.61
CA ASP A 191 -34.74 -8.58 -19.57
C ASP A 191 -35.93 -7.89 -18.88
N ALA A 192 -35.69 -7.20 -17.75
CA ALA A 192 -36.73 -6.45 -17.05
C ALA A 192 -37.34 -5.34 -17.93
N MET A 193 -36.49 -4.63 -18.68
CA MET A 193 -36.93 -3.58 -19.61
C MET A 193 -37.63 -4.16 -20.84
N GLU A 194 -37.17 -5.28 -21.39
CA GLU A 194 -37.84 -5.98 -22.49
C GLU A 194 -39.24 -6.44 -22.10
N LYS A 195 -39.39 -7.09 -20.93
CA LYS A 195 -40.67 -7.53 -20.39
C LYS A 195 -41.65 -6.38 -20.19
N LYS A 196 -41.19 -5.27 -19.61
CA LYS A 196 -41.97 -4.04 -19.43
C LYS A 196 -42.56 -3.53 -20.76
N TYR A 197 -41.80 -3.58 -21.85
CA TYR A 197 -42.24 -3.06 -23.16
C TYR A 197 -42.95 -4.08 -24.05
N SER A 198 -42.75 -5.38 -23.82
CA SER A 198 -43.46 -6.46 -24.51
C SER A 198 -44.82 -6.80 -23.87
N GLY A 199 -45.18 -6.15 -22.76
CA GLY A 199 -46.42 -6.39 -22.02
C GLY A 199 -46.43 -7.72 -21.26
N LYS A 200 -45.29 -8.40 -21.19
CA LYS A 200 -45.10 -9.61 -20.38
C LYS A 200 -44.78 -9.18 -18.95
N GLY A 201 -45.60 -9.59 -17.98
CA GLY A 201 -45.32 -9.34 -16.57
C GLY A 201 -43.97 -9.97 -16.17
N MET A 202 -43.21 -9.28 -15.31
CA MET A 202 -42.05 -9.91 -14.66
C MET A 202 -42.53 -10.84 -13.56
N ASN A 203 -41.99 -12.05 -13.51
CA ASN A 203 -42.13 -12.90 -12.34
C ASN A 203 -41.10 -12.44 -11.29
N LEU A 204 -41.55 -11.61 -10.35
CA LEU A 204 -40.76 -11.08 -9.23
C LEU A 204 -41.15 -11.75 -7.89
N GLU A 205 -41.90 -12.86 -7.92
CA GLU A 205 -42.44 -13.49 -6.71
C GLU A 205 -41.36 -14.12 -5.82
N SER A 206 -40.19 -14.43 -6.39
CA SER A 206 -39.04 -14.97 -5.65
C SER A 206 -38.16 -13.91 -4.99
N MET A 207 -38.51 -12.62 -5.09
CA MET A 207 -37.77 -11.54 -4.46
C MET A 207 -38.39 -11.15 -3.12
N GLU A 208 -37.55 -10.73 -2.18
CA GLU A 208 -38.00 -10.09 -0.95
C GLU A 208 -38.91 -8.89 -1.26
N GLU A 209 -39.93 -8.67 -0.44
CA GLU A 209 -41.01 -7.73 -0.74
C GLU A 209 -40.50 -6.28 -0.91
N ASP A 210 -39.53 -5.89 -0.08
CA ASP A 210 -38.92 -4.56 -0.12
C ASP A 210 -38.03 -4.37 -1.35
N ASP A 211 -37.26 -5.39 -1.72
CA ASP A 211 -36.44 -5.40 -2.93
C ASP A 211 -37.30 -5.31 -4.19
N ARG A 212 -38.43 -6.02 -4.21
CA ARG A 212 -39.41 -5.95 -5.30
C ARG A 212 -39.98 -4.54 -5.45
N LYS A 213 -40.45 -3.92 -4.36
CA LYS A 213 -40.99 -2.55 -4.39
C LYS A 213 -39.95 -1.54 -4.87
N GLN A 214 -38.73 -1.66 -4.38
CA GLN A 214 -37.63 -0.79 -4.79
C GLN A 214 -37.32 -0.96 -6.28
N PHE A 215 -37.22 -2.20 -6.76
CA PHE A 215 -36.93 -2.49 -8.17
C PHE A 215 -38.03 -2.00 -9.10
N GLU A 216 -39.31 -2.21 -8.76
CA GLU A 216 -40.45 -1.69 -9.51
C GLU A 216 -40.39 -0.16 -9.65
N GLN A 217 -40.05 0.55 -8.57
CA GLN A 217 -39.88 2.00 -8.60
C GLN A 217 -38.71 2.43 -9.49
N LEU A 218 -37.58 1.73 -9.44
CA LEU A 218 -36.43 1.98 -10.31
C LEU A 218 -36.77 1.76 -11.79
N LEU A 219 -37.55 0.71 -12.08
CA LEU A 219 -37.97 0.36 -13.43
C LEU A 219 -38.91 1.40 -14.03
N GLN A 220 -39.76 2.04 -13.21
CA GLN A 220 -40.58 3.18 -13.65
C GLN A 220 -39.72 4.37 -14.10
N GLY A 221 -38.59 4.59 -13.43
CA GLY A 221 -37.65 5.67 -13.76
C GLY A 221 -36.80 5.43 -15.01
N GLU A 222 -36.71 4.17 -15.50
CA GLU A 222 -35.99 3.79 -16.73
C GLU A 222 -34.53 4.31 -16.79
N SER A 223 -33.90 4.44 -15.63
CA SER A 223 -32.51 4.88 -15.52
C SER A 223 -31.60 3.66 -15.51
N PHE A 224 -30.89 3.44 -16.63
CA PHE A 224 -29.94 2.33 -16.75
C PHE A 224 -28.95 2.32 -15.58
N ALA A 225 -28.32 3.46 -15.27
CA ALA A 225 -27.32 3.55 -14.21
C ALA A 225 -27.86 3.10 -12.84
N LYS A 226 -29.11 3.44 -12.49
CA LYS A 226 -29.71 3.04 -11.21
C LYS A 226 -30.13 1.56 -11.21
N LEU A 227 -30.72 1.10 -12.31
CA LEU A 227 -31.11 -0.30 -12.47
C LEU A 227 -29.86 -1.21 -12.44
N TYR A 228 -28.80 -0.79 -13.09
CA TYR A 228 -27.53 -1.51 -13.16
C TYR A 228 -26.79 -1.52 -11.83
N ALA A 229 -26.73 -0.38 -11.12
CA ALA A 229 -26.19 -0.32 -9.76
C ALA A 229 -26.94 -1.28 -8.81
N TRP A 230 -28.28 -1.25 -8.85
CA TRP A 230 -29.09 -2.15 -8.04
C TRP A 230 -28.85 -3.62 -8.42
N ALA A 231 -28.79 -3.94 -9.71
CA ALA A 231 -28.55 -5.30 -10.17
C ALA A 231 -27.18 -5.82 -9.76
N ILE A 232 -26.12 -5.02 -9.90
CA ILE A 232 -24.77 -5.34 -9.42
C ILE A 232 -24.81 -5.68 -7.93
N GLU A 233 -25.47 -4.88 -7.09
CA GLU A 233 -25.58 -5.17 -5.64
C GLU A 233 -26.28 -6.50 -5.33
N LYS A 234 -27.17 -6.97 -6.21
CA LYS A 234 -27.92 -8.21 -6.00
C LYS A 234 -27.22 -9.45 -6.56
N VAL A 235 -26.45 -9.30 -7.64
CA VAL A 235 -25.72 -10.41 -8.26
C VAL A 235 -24.29 -10.53 -7.73
N THR A 236 -23.72 -9.44 -7.19
CA THR A 236 -22.40 -9.48 -6.57
C THR A 236 -22.48 -10.24 -5.24
N PRO A 237 -21.75 -11.36 -5.09
CA PRO A 237 -21.76 -12.14 -3.86
C PRO A 237 -20.93 -11.46 -2.78
N ALA A 238 -21.54 -10.51 -2.07
CA ALA A 238 -20.95 -9.89 -0.90
C ALA A 238 -22.03 -9.33 0.04
N SER A 239 -23.05 -10.14 0.37
CA SER A 239 -23.84 -9.80 1.57
C SER A 239 -22.90 -9.83 2.79
N PRO A 240 -23.11 -9.00 3.82
CA PRO A 240 -22.31 -9.04 5.04
C PRO A 240 -22.17 -10.46 5.63
N GLU A 241 -23.22 -11.29 5.48
CA GLU A 241 -23.24 -12.69 5.91
C GLU A 241 -22.31 -13.59 5.07
N GLN A 242 -22.19 -13.33 3.76
CA GLN A 242 -21.25 -14.05 2.90
C GLN A 242 -19.80 -13.66 3.16
N LEU A 243 -19.55 -12.39 3.52
CA LEU A 243 -18.21 -11.95 3.93
C LEU A 243 -17.77 -12.60 5.25
N ALA A 244 -18.68 -13.08 6.10
CA ALA A 244 -18.28 -13.81 7.30
C ALA A 244 -17.61 -15.17 6.97
N ASP A 245 -17.94 -15.80 5.84
CA ASP A 245 -17.23 -16.99 5.36
C ASP A 245 -15.96 -16.57 4.62
N THR A 246 -14.80 -16.96 5.14
CA THR A 246 -13.49 -16.64 4.58
C THR A 246 -12.88 -17.81 3.81
N LYS A 247 -13.65 -18.86 3.50
CA LYS A 247 -13.18 -19.96 2.65
C LYS A 247 -12.96 -19.48 1.22
N GLY A 248 -11.92 -20.02 0.60
CA GLY A 248 -11.49 -19.64 -0.72
C GLY A 248 -10.06 -20.10 -0.98
N GLU A 249 -9.51 -19.65 -2.11
CA GLU A 249 -8.19 -20.06 -2.56
C GLU A 249 -7.38 -18.87 -3.09
N TRP A 250 -6.07 -18.90 -2.85
CA TRP A 250 -5.13 -18.00 -3.47
C TRP A 250 -4.73 -18.52 -4.85
N VAL A 251 -4.90 -17.70 -5.87
CA VAL A 251 -4.40 -17.96 -7.23
C VAL A 251 -3.24 -17.02 -7.50
N LYS A 252 -2.15 -17.58 -8.00
CA LYS A 252 -0.96 -16.85 -8.45
C LYS A 252 -1.02 -16.67 -9.97
N TYR A 253 -0.84 -15.43 -10.40
CA TYR A 253 -0.61 -15.02 -11.78
C TYR A 253 0.87 -14.67 -11.91
N PRO A 254 1.68 -15.51 -12.58
CA PRO A 254 3.13 -15.32 -12.63
C PRO A 254 3.54 -14.03 -13.36
N GLN A 255 4.69 -13.47 -12.97
CA GLN A 255 5.32 -12.36 -13.68
C GLN A 255 5.46 -12.69 -15.19
N GLY A 256 5.09 -11.74 -16.06
CA GLY A 256 5.14 -11.87 -17.51
C GLY A 256 4.14 -12.86 -18.12
N SER A 257 3.17 -13.37 -17.34
CA SER A 257 2.11 -14.23 -17.85
C SER A 257 1.05 -13.44 -18.62
N ASP A 258 0.17 -14.17 -19.33
CA ASP A 258 -0.94 -13.57 -20.07
C ASP A 258 -1.92 -12.86 -19.11
N HIS A 259 -1.92 -11.52 -19.19
CA HIS A 259 -2.71 -10.64 -18.34
C HIS A 259 -4.21 -10.79 -18.58
N THR A 260 -4.65 -11.32 -19.72
CA THR A 260 -6.07 -11.48 -20.03
C THR A 260 -6.77 -12.41 -19.04
N THR A 261 -6.07 -13.44 -18.56
CA THR A 261 -6.59 -14.38 -17.55
C THR A 261 -6.90 -13.70 -16.22
N LEU A 262 -6.05 -12.76 -15.81
CA LEU A 262 -6.24 -11.95 -14.60
C LEU A 262 -7.38 -10.94 -14.79
N VAL A 263 -7.42 -10.27 -15.94
CA VAL A 263 -8.49 -9.31 -16.25
C VAL A 263 -9.86 -10.00 -16.22
N GLN A 264 -9.98 -11.14 -16.89
CA GLN A 264 -11.23 -11.90 -16.98
C GLN A 264 -11.73 -12.40 -15.62
N SER A 265 -10.82 -12.79 -14.72
CA SER A 265 -11.20 -13.25 -13.38
C SER A 265 -11.61 -12.12 -12.42
N LEU A 266 -11.31 -10.86 -12.76
CA LEU A 266 -11.70 -9.68 -11.99
C LEU A 266 -12.95 -8.99 -12.56
N GLN A 267 -13.19 -9.15 -13.85
CA GLN A 267 -14.26 -8.48 -14.58
C GLN A 267 -15.65 -8.84 -14.02
N GLY A 268 -16.50 -7.83 -13.86
CA GLY A 268 -17.88 -8.02 -13.40
C GLY A 268 -18.03 -8.19 -11.89
N HIS A 269 -16.94 -8.29 -11.12
CA HIS A 269 -17.02 -8.44 -9.66
C HIS A 269 -17.01 -7.11 -8.89
N GLY A 270 -16.99 -5.97 -9.58
CA GLY A 270 -17.03 -4.65 -8.94
C GLY A 270 -15.91 -4.43 -7.93
N THR A 271 -14.73 -5.01 -8.15
CA THR A 271 -13.60 -4.95 -7.20
C THR A 271 -13.16 -3.52 -6.93
N GLY A 272 -13.30 -2.64 -7.92
CA GLY A 272 -12.80 -1.26 -7.89
C GLY A 272 -11.28 -1.18 -8.08
N TRP A 273 -10.64 -2.28 -8.47
CA TRP A 273 -9.21 -2.34 -8.74
C TRP A 273 -8.90 -1.88 -10.16
N CYS A 274 -7.90 -1.02 -10.33
CA CYS A 274 -7.44 -0.62 -11.66
C CYS A 274 -6.89 -1.81 -12.46
N THR A 275 -6.51 -2.90 -11.80
CA THR A 275 -6.07 -4.17 -12.41
C THR A 275 -7.16 -4.87 -13.22
N ALA A 276 -8.42 -4.48 -13.09
CA ALA A 276 -9.46 -4.90 -14.03
C ALA A 276 -9.27 -4.28 -15.43
N GLY A 277 -8.44 -3.23 -15.55
CA GLY A 277 -7.97 -2.67 -16.81
C GLY A 277 -6.78 -3.44 -17.37
N GLU A 278 -6.81 -3.66 -18.69
CA GLU A 278 -5.87 -4.53 -19.39
C GLU A 278 -4.42 -4.01 -19.35
N SER A 279 -4.20 -2.72 -19.60
CA SER A 279 -2.85 -2.13 -19.58
C SER A 279 -2.27 -2.14 -18.18
N THR A 280 -3.12 -1.86 -17.18
CA THR A 280 -2.72 -1.91 -15.78
C THR A 280 -2.36 -3.34 -15.36
N ALA A 281 -3.15 -4.34 -15.72
CA ALA A 281 -2.84 -5.74 -15.43
C ALA A 281 -1.52 -6.18 -16.06
N HIS A 282 -1.31 -5.85 -17.33
CA HIS A 282 -0.06 -6.11 -18.04
C HIS A 282 1.14 -5.48 -17.33
N THR A 283 1.07 -4.17 -17.05
CA THR A 283 2.16 -3.44 -16.37
C THR A 283 2.48 -4.03 -14.99
N GLN A 284 1.46 -4.45 -14.24
CA GLN A 284 1.67 -5.04 -12.91
C GLN A 284 2.29 -6.43 -13.00
N LEU A 285 1.89 -7.25 -13.98
CA LEU A 285 2.49 -8.55 -14.22
C LEU A 285 3.89 -8.47 -14.82
N ASP A 286 4.25 -7.40 -15.55
CA ASP A 286 5.63 -7.14 -15.94
C ASP A 286 6.51 -6.82 -14.73
N GLY A 287 5.95 -6.08 -13.76
CA GLY A 287 6.63 -5.70 -12.54
C GLY A 287 6.84 -6.84 -11.54
N GLY A 288 5.95 -7.83 -11.50
CA GLY A 288 6.07 -8.98 -10.60
C GLY A 288 4.86 -9.91 -10.62
N ASP A 289 4.92 -10.96 -9.79
CA ASP A 289 3.78 -11.85 -9.57
C ASP A 289 2.56 -11.09 -9.03
N PHE A 290 1.36 -11.56 -9.36
CA PHE A 290 0.11 -11.03 -8.82
C PHE A 290 -0.68 -12.16 -8.16
N TYR A 291 -1.16 -11.95 -6.94
CA TYR A 291 -1.94 -12.95 -6.21
C TYR A 291 -3.33 -12.41 -5.97
N VAL A 292 -4.35 -13.24 -6.21
CA VAL A 292 -5.74 -12.92 -5.88
C VAL A 292 -6.31 -14.02 -5.01
N PHE A 293 -6.93 -13.64 -3.90
CA PHE A 293 -7.74 -14.53 -3.11
C PHE A 293 -9.17 -14.52 -3.63
N TYR A 294 -9.67 -15.70 -4.00
CA TYR A 294 -11.03 -15.92 -4.46
C TYR A 294 -11.84 -16.64 -3.39
N SER A 295 -12.85 -15.97 -2.86
CA SER A 295 -13.87 -16.60 -2.01
C SER A 295 -14.73 -17.57 -2.81
N LEU A 296 -15.29 -18.55 -2.09
CA LEU A 296 -16.22 -19.51 -2.68
C LEU A 296 -17.53 -18.81 -3.07
N ASP A 297 -17.99 -19.06 -4.29
CA ASP A 297 -19.33 -18.68 -4.77
C ASP A 297 -20.41 -19.58 -4.13
N PRO A 298 -21.71 -19.29 -4.33
CA PRO A 298 -22.80 -20.13 -3.81
C PRO A 298 -22.78 -21.59 -4.30
N LYS A 299 -22.01 -21.90 -5.35
CA LYS A 299 -21.81 -23.26 -5.88
C LYS A 299 -20.55 -23.92 -5.31
N GLY A 300 -19.87 -23.26 -4.37
CA GLY A 300 -18.67 -23.76 -3.70
C GLY A 300 -17.38 -23.64 -4.51
N LYS A 301 -17.34 -22.80 -5.56
CA LYS A 301 -16.14 -22.61 -6.39
C LYS A 301 -15.42 -21.30 -6.05
N PRO A 302 -14.07 -21.27 -6.00
CA PRO A 302 -13.30 -20.06 -5.68
C PRO A 302 -13.25 -19.11 -6.88
N THR A 303 -14.32 -18.33 -7.08
CA THR A 303 -14.48 -17.44 -8.25
C THR A 303 -14.69 -15.98 -7.87
N VAL A 304 -14.87 -15.66 -6.58
CA VAL A 304 -15.21 -14.30 -6.13
C VAL A 304 -13.96 -13.57 -5.61
N PRO A 305 -13.34 -12.64 -6.38
CA PRO A 305 -12.14 -11.93 -5.94
C PRO A 305 -12.43 -11.08 -4.71
N ARG A 306 -11.54 -11.12 -3.72
CA ARG A 306 -11.76 -10.47 -2.41
C ARG A 306 -10.56 -9.72 -1.85
N ALA A 307 -9.36 -10.25 -2.07
CA ALA A 307 -8.11 -9.58 -1.73
C ALA A 307 -7.07 -9.84 -2.83
N ALA A 308 -6.13 -8.92 -2.98
CA ALA A 308 -5.02 -9.06 -3.92
C ALA A 308 -3.70 -8.61 -3.31
N ILE A 309 -2.61 -9.28 -3.70
CA ILE A 309 -1.24 -8.92 -3.37
C ILE A 309 -0.50 -8.72 -4.70
N ARG A 310 -0.01 -7.50 -4.91
CA ARG A 310 0.83 -7.15 -6.07
C ARG A 310 2.29 -7.21 -5.66
N MET A 311 3.09 -7.95 -6.41
CA MET A 311 4.55 -7.94 -6.25
C MET A 311 5.19 -6.94 -7.22
N GLN A 312 6.38 -6.46 -6.85
CA GLN A 312 7.28 -5.69 -7.70
C GLN A 312 8.70 -6.18 -7.43
N GLU A 313 9.41 -6.64 -8.46
CA GLU A 313 10.80 -7.09 -8.36
C GLU A 313 11.02 -8.15 -7.27
N GLY A 314 10.03 -9.03 -7.06
CA GLY A 314 10.07 -10.10 -6.06
C GLY A 314 9.69 -9.70 -4.64
N SER A 315 9.38 -8.42 -4.38
CA SER A 315 8.90 -7.91 -3.09
C SER A 315 7.42 -7.52 -3.14
N ILE A 316 6.75 -7.54 -1.98
CA ILE A 316 5.35 -7.11 -1.88
C ILE A 316 5.30 -5.59 -2.07
N ALA A 317 4.58 -5.16 -3.10
CA ALA A 317 4.43 -3.75 -3.44
C ALA A 317 3.11 -3.18 -2.91
N GLU A 318 2.04 -3.98 -2.92
CA GLU A 318 0.73 -3.52 -2.47
C GLU A 318 -0.19 -4.69 -2.07
N VAL A 319 -1.02 -4.45 -1.07
CA VAL A 319 -2.10 -5.33 -0.64
C VAL A 319 -3.40 -4.53 -0.64
N ARG A 320 -4.41 -5.04 -1.34
CA ARG A 320 -5.71 -4.37 -1.50
C ARG A 320 -6.87 -5.35 -1.36
N GLY A 321 -8.03 -4.83 -1.00
CA GLY A 321 -9.27 -5.58 -0.86
C GLY A 321 -10.42 -4.95 -1.63
N VAL A 322 -11.60 -5.56 -1.49
CA VAL A 322 -12.82 -5.11 -2.18
C VAL A 322 -13.65 -4.08 -1.40
N GLY A 323 -13.20 -3.68 -0.20
CA GLY A 323 -13.86 -2.67 0.62
C GLY A 323 -13.76 -1.25 0.07
N ALA A 324 -14.36 -0.29 0.79
CA ALA A 324 -14.27 1.13 0.46
C ALA A 324 -12.80 1.58 0.40
N ASN A 325 -12.45 2.38 -0.62
CA ASN A 325 -11.07 2.78 -0.92
C ASN A 325 -10.09 1.61 -1.12
N GLN A 326 -10.58 0.47 -1.60
CA GLN A 326 -9.82 -0.77 -1.80
C GLN A 326 -9.18 -1.33 -0.51
N ASN A 327 -9.78 -1.02 0.65
CA ASN A 327 -9.39 -1.65 1.91
C ASN A 327 -9.81 -3.13 1.94
N LEU A 328 -9.14 -3.90 2.79
CA LEU A 328 -9.62 -5.23 3.15
C LEU A 328 -10.98 -5.13 3.83
N ASP A 329 -11.86 -6.10 3.57
CA ASP A 329 -13.08 -6.23 4.35
C ASP A 329 -12.78 -6.67 5.81
N PRO A 330 -13.72 -6.50 6.74
CA PRO A 330 -13.48 -6.77 8.17
C PRO A 330 -13.10 -8.21 8.53
N HIS A 331 -13.33 -9.19 7.64
CA HIS A 331 -13.18 -10.62 7.96
C HIS A 331 -11.96 -11.25 7.27
N ILE A 332 -11.52 -10.74 6.11
CA ILE A 332 -10.44 -11.37 5.34
C ILE A 332 -9.03 -11.10 5.89
N GLY A 333 -8.90 -10.20 6.87
CA GLY A 333 -7.60 -9.74 7.39
C GLY A 333 -6.66 -10.89 7.80
N LYS A 334 -7.19 -11.92 8.46
CA LYS A 334 -6.37 -13.08 8.89
C LYS A 334 -5.85 -13.91 7.71
N VAL A 335 -6.69 -14.14 6.69
CA VAL A 335 -6.30 -14.88 5.47
C VAL A 335 -5.17 -14.16 4.74
N VAL A 336 -5.22 -12.83 4.69
CA VAL A 336 -4.17 -12.01 4.09
C VAL A 336 -2.90 -12.04 4.94
N GLN A 337 -2.99 -11.91 6.27
CA GLN A 337 -1.82 -12.01 7.16
C GLN A 337 -1.12 -13.36 7.04
N ASP A 338 -1.88 -14.46 6.99
CA ASP A 338 -1.32 -15.80 6.83
C ASP A 338 -0.60 -15.94 5.48
N LYS A 339 -1.16 -15.34 4.42
CA LYS A 339 -0.50 -15.31 3.11
C LYS A 339 0.77 -14.44 3.11
N LEU A 340 0.75 -13.29 3.78
CA LEU A 340 1.91 -12.41 3.89
C LEU A 340 3.07 -13.08 4.63
N ALA A 341 2.78 -13.92 5.63
CA ALA A 341 3.80 -14.68 6.36
C ALA A 341 4.57 -15.70 5.50
N GLU A 342 4.05 -16.08 4.33
CA GLU A 342 4.76 -16.94 3.38
C GLU A 342 5.87 -16.19 2.61
N PHE A 343 5.84 -14.86 2.57
CA PHE A 343 6.84 -14.05 1.86
C PHE A 343 7.97 -13.60 2.79
N PRO A 344 9.24 -13.61 2.33
CA PRO A 344 10.39 -13.19 3.14
C PRO A 344 10.25 -11.76 3.69
N ASP A 345 9.64 -10.86 2.93
CA ASP A 345 9.44 -9.45 3.26
C ASP A 345 8.06 -9.13 3.86
N GLY A 346 7.20 -10.14 4.11
CA GLY A 346 5.84 -9.93 4.60
C GLY A 346 5.73 -9.14 5.90
N LYS A 347 6.56 -9.46 6.90
CA LYS A 347 6.62 -8.71 8.18
C LYS A 347 7.09 -7.27 7.97
N LEU A 348 8.04 -7.06 7.06
CA LEU A 348 8.55 -5.72 6.75
C LEU A 348 7.48 -4.89 6.03
N TYR A 349 6.78 -5.50 5.08
CA TYR A 349 5.65 -4.89 4.38
C TYR A 349 4.54 -4.46 5.36
N GLU A 350 4.16 -5.34 6.29
CA GLU A 350 3.14 -5.02 7.31
C GLU A 350 3.55 -3.82 8.16
N LYS A 351 4.80 -3.78 8.61
CA LYS A 351 5.33 -2.62 9.33
C LYS A 351 5.27 -1.36 8.49
N LYS A 352 5.77 -1.38 7.24
CA LYS A 352 5.73 -0.22 6.33
C LYS A 352 4.31 0.30 6.13
N ASN A 353 3.36 -0.60 5.89
CA ASN A 353 1.95 -0.25 5.68
C ASN A 353 1.32 0.36 6.95
N GLN A 354 1.59 -0.20 8.13
CA GLN A 354 1.09 0.34 9.40
C GLN A 354 1.69 1.71 9.71
N ASP A 355 3.02 1.84 9.57
CA ASP A 355 3.75 3.09 9.78
C ASP A 355 3.20 4.19 8.86
N MET A 356 3.05 3.93 7.56
CA MET A 356 2.54 4.92 6.60
C MET A 356 1.08 5.32 6.85
N LYS A 357 0.23 4.39 7.29
CA LYS A 357 -1.15 4.70 7.71
C LYS A 357 -1.19 5.58 8.95
N GLN A 358 -0.44 5.23 9.98
CA GLN A 358 -0.35 6.02 11.21
C GLN A 358 0.23 7.40 10.92
N PHE A 359 1.26 7.47 10.09
CA PHE A 359 1.91 8.73 9.77
C PHE A 359 1.00 9.68 8.97
N THR A 360 0.29 9.14 7.98
CA THR A 360 -0.73 9.90 7.23
C THR A 360 -1.87 10.35 8.13
N ALA A 361 -2.26 9.57 9.15
CA ALA A 361 -3.25 10.00 10.14
C ALA A 361 -2.75 11.17 11.00
N ILE A 362 -1.48 11.16 11.41
CA ILE A 362 -0.84 12.27 12.14
C ILE A 362 -0.79 13.54 11.28
N GLU A 363 -0.38 13.42 10.02
CA GLU A 363 -0.34 14.55 9.08
C GLU A 363 -1.74 15.17 8.90
N ASN A 364 -2.78 14.33 8.75
CA ASN A 364 -4.17 14.79 8.67
C ASN A 364 -4.65 15.50 9.95
N LYS A 365 -4.22 15.05 11.14
CA LYS A 365 -4.52 15.74 12.41
C LYS A 365 -3.91 17.14 12.42
N ILE A 366 -2.63 17.25 12.05
CA ILE A 366 -1.90 18.52 12.00
C ILE A 366 -2.56 19.50 11.01
N GLN A 367 -2.88 19.03 9.80
CA GLN A 367 -3.55 19.85 8.78
C GLN A 367 -4.92 20.40 9.25
N LYS A 368 -5.61 19.66 10.13
CA LYS A 368 -6.88 20.07 10.74
C LYS A 368 -6.69 20.92 12.01
N GLY A 369 -5.45 21.23 12.41
CA GLY A 369 -5.13 21.95 13.65
C GLY A 369 -5.44 21.16 14.92
N GLN A 370 -5.50 19.82 14.84
CA GLN A 370 -5.72 18.95 16.00
C GLN A 370 -4.39 18.69 16.73
N GLU A 371 -4.46 18.64 18.06
CA GLU A 371 -3.29 18.31 18.89
C GLU A 371 -2.91 16.83 18.76
N LEU A 372 -1.60 16.56 18.85
CA LEU A 372 -1.05 15.21 18.84
C LEU A 372 -1.02 14.66 20.26
N ASN A 373 -1.46 13.41 20.43
CA ASN A 373 -1.40 12.74 21.72
C ASN A 373 -0.04 12.04 21.94
N ARG A 374 0.14 11.40 23.11
CA ARG A 374 1.36 10.64 23.44
C ARG A 374 1.73 9.61 22.38
N THR A 375 0.78 8.79 21.92
CA THR A 375 1.02 7.76 20.91
C THR A 375 1.48 8.35 19.57
N ASP A 376 0.88 9.47 19.15
CA ASP A 376 1.28 10.20 17.95
C ASP A 376 2.73 10.71 18.08
N LEU A 377 3.08 11.30 19.21
CA LEU A 377 4.42 11.87 19.46
C LEU A 377 5.50 10.79 19.64
N VAL A 378 5.21 9.70 20.35
CA VAL A 378 6.11 8.54 20.49
C VAL A 378 6.47 7.96 19.13
N PHE A 379 5.48 7.85 18.24
CA PHE A 379 5.68 7.41 16.86
C PHE A 379 6.46 8.44 16.04
N LEU A 380 6.03 9.71 16.03
CA LEU A 380 6.65 10.80 15.25
C LEU A 380 8.13 11.01 15.59
N TYR A 381 8.48 10.91 16.88
CA TYR A 381 9.85 11.03 17.36
C TYR A 381 10.65 9.72 17.28
N GLU A 382 10.07 8.65 16.72
CA GLU A 382 10.71 7.35 16.52
C GLU A 382 11.28 6.77 17.83
N ILE A 383 10.57 6.99 18.94
CA ILE A 383 11.06 6.62 20.29
C ILE A 383 11.14 5.11 20.43
N GLU A 384 10.15 4.37 19.96
CA GLU A 384 10.13 2.91 20.11
C GLU A 384 10.78 2.19 18.92
N SER A 385 10.53 2.68 17.71
CA SER A 385 11.12 2.13 16.50
C SER A 385 11.20 3.18 15.39
N PRO A 386 12.14 3.05 14.44
CA PRO A 386 12.14 3.87 13.23
C PRO A 386 10.86 3.70 12.42
N ILE A 387 10.40 4.80 11.82
CA ILE A 387 9.31 4.80 10.84
C ILE A 387 9.85 4.22 9.53
N GLN A 388 9.14 3.26 8.94
CA GLN A 388 9.53 2.61 7.68
C GLN A 388 8.54 2.96 6.57
N GLY A 389 9.04 3.52 5.47
CA GLY A 389 8.27 3.78 4.25
C GLY A 389 8.58 2.78 3.13
N PHE A 390 7.89 2.92 2.00
CA PHE A 390 8.15 2.14 0.78
C PHE A 390 9.28 2.72 -0.08
N GLY A 391 9.76 3.93 0.22
CA GLY A 391 10.94 4.53 -0.42
C GLY A 391 12.28 3.98 0.10
N TYR A 392 13.34 4.27 -0.66
CA TYR A 392 14.72 3.90 -0.30
C TYR A 392 15.33 4.81 0.76
N GLN A 393 14.80 6.03 0.90
CA GLN A 393 15.29 7.03 1.85
C GLN A 393 14.30 7.19 3.01
N LYS A 394 14.79 7.78 4.11
CA LYS A 394 13.93 8.17 5.22
C LYS A 394 12.84 9.13 4.72
N ASP A 395 11.61 8.91 5.14
CA ASP A 395 10.47 9.72 4.71
C ASP A 395 10.70 11.20 5.10
N PRO A 396 10.76 12.13 4.12
CA PRO A 396 11.09 13.53 4.38
C PRO A 396 10.06 14.21 5.29
N ARG A 397 8.79 13.76 5.27
CA ARG A 397 7.73 14.29 6.14
C ARG A 397 8.11 14.23 7.62
N ILE A 398 8.95 13.26 8.03
CA ILE A 398 9.33 13.10 9.44
C ILE A 398 10.08 14.35 9.91
N GLN A 399 11.06 14.78 9.13
CA GLN A 399 11.83 15.98 9.43
C GLN A 399 10.95 17.23 9.33
N GLU A 400 10.20 17.37 8.23
CA GLU A 400 9.34 18.54 8.01
C GLU A 400 8.33 18.75 9.13
N ILE A 401 7.64 17.69 9.59
CA ILE A 401 6.68 17.80 10.67
C ILE A 401 7.41 18.14 11.98
N ARG A 402 8.51 17.46 12.29
CA ARG A 402 9.25 17.68 13.54
C ARG A 402 9.84 19.09 13.65
N GLU A 403 10.24 19.71 12.54
CA GLU A 403 10.71 21.10 12.51
C GLU A 403 9.64 22.13 12.88
N THR A 404 8.36 21.78 12.72
CA THR A 404 7.23 22.63 13.15
C THR A 404 6.85 22.48 14.63
N ARG A 405 7.49 21.56 15.36
CA ARG A 405 7.13 21.20 16.74
C ARG A 405 8.10 21.81 17.76
N ASP A 406 7.62 21.93 19.00
CA ASP A 406 8.45 22.27 20.16
C ASP A 406 8.76 21.01 20.98
N PRO A 407 9.98 20.45 20.90
CA PRO A 407 10.35 19.26 21.66
C PRO A 407 10.26 19.47 23.18
N LYS A 408 10.36 20.71 23.69
CA LYS A 408 10.21 20.98 25.12
C LYS A 408 8.77 20.85 25.60
N ALA A 409 7.81 21.23 24.76
CA ALA A 409 6.38 21.07 25.03
C ALA A 409 5.93 19.62 24.82
N ASP A 410 6.54 18.89 23.89
CA ASP A 410 6.17 17.50 23.58
C ASP A 410 6.77 16.48 24.56
N ALA A 411 7.96 16.72 25.11
CA ALA A 411 8.64 15.76 26.00
C ALA A 411 7.81 15.30 27.21
N PRO A 412 7.09 16.18 27.96
CA PRO A 412 6.20 15.76 29.04
C PRO A 412 5.13 14.76 28.60
N LEU A 413 4.53 14.94 27.42
CA LEU A 413 3.53 14.04 26.86
C LEU A 413 4.15 12.68 26.47
N VAL A 414 5.33 12.70 25.85
CA VAL A 414 6.05 11.46 25.47
C VAL A 414 6.42 10.63 26.71
N PHE A 415 6.93 11.30 27.74
CA PHE A 415 7.38 10.68 28.99
C PHE A 415 6.26 10.41 30.00
N ASP A 416 5.02 10.79 29.69
CA ASP A 416 3.87 10.65 30.59
C ASP A 416 4.12 11.26 31.98
N CYS A 417 4.59 12.51 31.98
CA CYS A 417 4.94 13.25 33.19
C CYS A 417 4.62 14.74 33.09
N GLU A 418 4.59 15.43 34.23
CA GLU A 418 4.43 16.88 34.28
C GLU A 418 5.73 17.60 33.88
N PRO A 419 5.68 18.81 33.29
CA PRO A 419 6.89 19.54 32.88
C PRO A 419 7.91 19.75 34.01
N ASN A 420 7.44 19.89 35.26
CA ASN A 420 8.29 20.05 36.45
C ASN A 420 8.90 18.74 36.98
N GLN A 421 8.51 17.59 36.42
CA GLN A 421 9.08 16.27 36.71
C GLN A 421 10.25 15.94 35.75
N ILE A 422 10.56 16.84 34.81
CA ILE A 422 11.70 16.73 33.90
C ILE A 422 12.83 17.63 34.40
N ALA A 423 13.89 17.04 34.94
CA ALA A 423 15.09 17.78 35.30
C ALA A 423 15.93 18.08 34.06
N ARG A 424 16.41 19.32 33.92
CA ARG A 424 17.27 19.78 32.80
C ARG A 424 18.71 20.02 33.20
N GLY A 425 19.02 19.91 34.49
CA GLY A 425 20.36 20.00 35.03
C GLY A 425 20.43 19.34 36.41
N GLN A 426 21.66 19.13 36.90
CA GLN A 426 21.90 18.40 38.13
C GLN A 426 21.19 19.03 39.35
N SER A 427 21.08 20.36 39.40
CA SER A 427 20.43 21.09 40.50
C SER A 427 18.91 20.95 40.54
N GLU A 428 18.28 20.52 39.45
CA GLU A 428 16.82 20.34 39.35
C GLU A 428 16.38 18.94 39.79
N ILE A 429 17.33 18.01 39.93
CA ILE A 429 17.05 16.62 40.31
C ILE A 429 16.57 16.58 41.76
N ASN A 430 15.39 16.00 41.94
CA ASN A 430 14.73 15.78 43.23
C ASN A 430 13.90 14.49 43.20
N GLU A 431 13.27 14.15 44.32
CA GLU A 431 12.46 12.94 44.51
C GLU A 431 11.28 12.77 43.53
N ASN A 432 10.79 13.85 42.92
CA ASN A 432 9.68 13.83 41.95
C ASN A 432 10.16 13.75 40.50
N THR A 433 11.47 13.65 40.26
CA THR A 433 12.04 13.61 38.90
C THR A 433 11.71 12.29 38.23
N LYS A 434 11.03 12.33 37.09
CA LYS A 434 10.67 11.15 36.28
C LYS A 434 11.48 11.03 34.99
N ALA A 435 12.04 12.14 34.51
CA ALA A 435 12.86 12.18 33.30
C ALA A 435 14.00 13.20 33.45
N TYR A 436 15.07 13.01 32.69
CA TYR A 436 16.20 13.92 32.61
C TYR A 436 16.52 14.26 31.16
N ILE A 437 16.62 15.56 30.85
CA ILE A 437 17.05 16.07 29.53
C ILE A 437 18.14 17.12 29.74
N GLY A 438 19.41 16.72 29.68
CA GLY A 438 20.51 17.66 29.91
C GLY A 438 21.89 17.03 29.77
N SER A 439 22.93 17.84 29.97
CA SER A 439 24.32 17.41 29.85
C SER A 439 24.68 16.31 30.84
N LEU A 440 25.63 15.44 30.46
CA LEU A 440 26.17 14.44 31.36
C LEU A 440 26.97 15.10 32.50
N PHE A 441 26.86 14.57 33.73
CA PHE A 441 27.59 15.03 34.91
C PHE A 441 28.23 13.85 35.67
N PRO A 442 29.19 14.10 36.58
CA PRO A 442 29.88 13.02 37.28
C PRO A 442 28.93 12.09 38.06
N ASN A 443 29.12 10.78 37.91
CA ASN A 443 28.27 9.74 38.52
C ASN A 443 26.76 9.83 38.19
N ILE A 444 26.42 10.37 37.01
CA ILE A 444 25.03 10.52 36.56
C ILE A 444 24.25 9.20 36.58
N PHE A 445 24.88 8.09 36.17
CA PHE A 445 24.20 6.81 36.03
C PHE A 445 23.88 6.14 37.38
N GLN A 446 24.67 6.42 38.42
CA GLN A 446 24.35 6.04 39.79
C GLN A 446 23.24 6.93 40.36
N THR A 447 23.33 8.24 40.11
CA THR A 447 22.35 9.23 40.62
C THR A 447 20.96 8.99 40.03
N LEU A 448 20.89 8.72 38.72
CA LEU A 448 19.63 8.59 37.97
C LEU A 448 19.25 7.14 37.67
N LYS A 449 19.72 6.19 38.48
CA LYS A 449 19.46 4.75 38.28
C LYS A 449 17.97 4.39 38.17
N HIS A 450 17.10 5.16 38.81
CA HIS A 450 15.65 4.93 38.89
C HIS A 450 14.84 5.70 37.84
N ILE A 451 15.46 6.66 37.13
CA ILE A 451 14.80 7.46 36.10
C ILE A 451 14.82 6.68 34.80
N GLU A 452 13.69 6.40 34.17
CA GLU A 452 13.64 5.64 32.91
C GLU A 452 14.12 6.46 31.71
N HIS A 453 13.63 7.70 31.57
CA HIS A 453 13.87 8.55 30.42
C HIS A 453 15.09 9.46 30.62
N LEU A 454 16.21 9.09 30.02
CA LEU A 454 17.45 9.84 30.05
C LEU A 454 17.84 10.31 28.65
N TYR A 455 18.04 11.62 28.48
CA TYR A 455 18.42 12.24 27.23
C TYR A 455 19.51 13.29 27.44
N THR A 456 20.49 13.36 26.54
CA THR A 456 21.37 14.54 26.44
C THR A 456 20.67 15.69 25.72
N THR A 457 19.81 15.36 24.75
CA THR A 457 18.92 16.29 24.04
C THR A 457 17.72 15.48 23.56
N PHE A 458 16.50 15.97 23.74
CA PHE A 458 15.31 15.28 23.26
C PHE A 458 14.94 15.75 21.85
N PRO A 459 14.67 14.84 20.90
CA PRO A 459 14.65 13.36 21.03
C PRO A 459 15.97 12.62 20.67
N GLU A 460 16.94 13.24 19.98
CA GLU A 460 18.10 12.54 19.38
C GLU A 460 19.08 11.89 20.37
N GLY A 461 19.21 12.48 21.54
CA GLY A 461 20.22 12.18 22.56
C GLY A 461 19.77 11.13 23.57
N ARG A 462 18.87 10.22 23.17
CA ARG A 462 18.39 9.15 24.05
C ARG A 462 19.55 8.32 24.56
N ILE A 463 19.62 8.14 25.87
CA ILE A 463 20.57 7.25 26.51
C ILE A 463 19.88 5.92 26.79
N VAL A 464 20.34 4.88 26.11
CA VAL A 464 19.81 3.52 26.28
C VAL A 464 20.58 2.83 27.39
N ARG A 465 19.84 2.21 28.33
CA ARG A 465 20.40 1.33 29.36
C ARG A 465 19.71 -0.02 29.27
N ASN A 466 20.48 -1.07 29.48
CA ASN A 466 20.01 -2.45 29.44
C ASN A 466 20.91 -3.33 30.30
N THR A 467 20.34 -4.37 30.88
CA THR A 467 21.08 -5.38 31.63
C THR A 467 21.20 -6.62 30.76
N ILE A 468 22.39 -7.21 30.71
CA ILE A 468 22.64 -8.50 30.05
C ILE A 468 23.26 -9.49 31.03
N ASP A 469 23.10 -10.78 30.78
CA ASP A 469 23.80 -11.82 31.52
C ASP A 469 25.17 -12.09 30.89
N ILE A 470 26.24 -12.06 31.68
CA ILE A 470 27.60 -12.45 31.30
C ILE A 470 28.07 -13.63 32.15
N GLY A 471 29.15 -14.33 31.76
CA GLY A 471 29.70 -15.45 32.53
C GLY A 471 28.91 -16.77 32.46
N GLY A 472 29.59 -17.89 32.72
CA GLY A 472 29.02 -19.25 32.68
C GLY A 472 29.09 -19.95 31.32
N GLN A 473 29.83 -19.40 30.35
CA GLN A 473 30.16 -20.07 29.09
C GLN A 473 31.63 -19.83 28.76
N THR A 474 32.28 -20.80 28.12
CA THR A 474 33.64 -20.65 27.59
C THR A 474 33.64 -19.87 26.28
N LYS A 475 34.82 -19.47 25.80
CA LYS A 475 34.97 -18.79 24.51
C LYS A 475 34.51 -19.67 23.34
N GLU A 476 34.74 -20.97 23.41
CA GLU A 476 34.31 -21.95 22.41
C GLU A 476 32.78 -22.07 22.39
N GLU A 477 32.15 -22.18 23.57
CA GLU A 477 30.69 -22.27 23.68
C GLU A 477 29.98 -21.01 23.15
N LEU A 478 30.55 -19.83 23.37
CA LEU A 478 30.04 -18.57 22.82
C LEU A 478 30.12 -18.55 21.28
N ALA A 479 31.25 -18.97 20.71
CA ALA A 479 31.41 -19.03 19.25
C ALA A 479 30.47 -20.05 18.61
N ASP A 480 30.30 -21.22 19.22
CA ASP A 480 29.43 -22.28 18.75
C ASP A 480 27.94 -21.92 18.87
N GLU A 481 27.54 -21.22 19.93
CA GLU A 481 26.18 -20.68 20.05
C GLU A 481 25.90 -19.63 18.98
N MET A 482 26.82 -18.69 18.73
CA MET A 482 26.64 -17.68 17.68
C MET A 482 26.48 -18.33 16.30
N LYS A 483 27.32 -19.33 15.97
CA LYS A 483 27.19 -20.09 14.72
C LYS A 483 25.85 -20.82 14.63
N ARG A 484 25.38 -21.44 15.71
CA ARG A 484 24.06 -22.11 15.76
C ARG A 484 22.89 -21.15 15.54
N GLN A 485 23.03 -19.89 15.95
CA GLN A 485 22.04 -18.84 15.72
C GLN A 485 22.21 -18.10 14.38
N ASN A 486 23.07 -18.61 13.47
CA ASN A 486 23.41 -17.96 12.19
C ASN A 486 23.95 -16.52 12.36
N ILE A 487 24.63 -16.24 13.48
CA ILE A 487 25.30 -14.96 13.70
C ILE A 487 26.67 -15.02 13.01
N HIS A 488 26.93 -14.08 12.12
CA HIS A 488 28.19 -13.99 11.41
C HIS A 488 29.30 -13.44 12.32
N ILE A 489 30.41 -14.16 12.43
CA ILE A 489 31.61 -13.72 13.19
C ILE A 489 32.69 -13.38 12.16
N PHE A 490 33.09 -12.11 12.11
CA PHE A 490 34.18 -11.68 11.23
C PHE A 490 35.53 -12.27 11.67
N ASP A 491 36.44 -12.54 10.73
CA ASP A 491 37.72 -13.21 10.99
C ASP A 491 38.55 -12.57 12.12
N TYR A 492 38.64 -11.24 12.14
CA TYR A 492 39.38 -10.55 13.21
C TYR A 492 38.64 -10.60 14.55
N ALA A 493 37.31 -10.63 14.56
CA ALA A 493 36.53 -10.84 15.78
C ALA A 493 36.73 -12.28 16.29
N GLN A 494 36.78 -13.28 15.40
CA GLN A 494 37.13 -14.66 15.75
C GLN A 494 38.53 -14.73 16.35
N SER A 495 39.53 -14.09 15.72
CA SER A 495 40.89 -14.00 16.25
C SER A 495 40.95 -13.35 17.64
N MET A 496 40.09 -12.36 17.92
CA MET A 496 40.00 -11.75 19.24
C MET A 496 39.40 -12.72 20.28
N LEU A 497 38.40 -13.52 19.91
CA LEU A 497 37.84 -14.57 20.78
C LEU A 497 38.89 -15.63 21.12
N ASP A 498 39.72 -16.01 20.14
CA ASP A 498 40.72 -17.06 20.31
C ASP A 498 41.92 -16.61 21.17
N SER A 499 42.12 -15.29 21.31
CA SER A 499 43.21 -14.67 22.06
C SER A 499 43.26 -15.11 23.53
N GLU A 500 44.47 -15.24 24.07
CA GLU A 500 44.69 -15.46 25.52
C GLU A 500 44.21 -14.27 26.37
N ASN A 501 44.11 -13.08 25.77
CA ASN A 501 43.61 -11.88 26.43
C ASN A 501 42.07 -11.83 26.49
N PHE A 502 41.38 -12.77 25.85
CA PHE A 502 39.94 -12.93 25.96
C PHE A 502 39.61 -13.95 27.06
N THR A 503 38.93 -13.50 28.10
CA THR A 503 38.51 -14.32 29.24
C THR A 503 37.02 -14.15 29.49
N THR A 504 36.38 -15.23 29.96
CA THR A 504 34.98 -15.22 30.40
C THR A 504 34.91 -15.48 31.91
N ALA A 505 33.90 -14.93 32.58
CA ALA A 505 33.64 -15.24 33.97
C ALA A 505 33.06 -16.66 34.11
N GLU A 506 33.49 -17.42 35.13
CA GLU A 506 32.98 -18.78 35.35
C GLU A 506 31.51 -18.81 35.79
N LYS A 507 31.08 -17.80 36.55
CA LYS A 507 29.73 -17.72 37.10
C LYS A 507 28.92 -16.67 36.35
N PRO A 508 27.66 -16.98 36.00
CA PRO A 508 26.75 -15.97 35.47
C PRO A 508 26.60 -14.79 36.43
N GLU A 509 26.71 -13.57 35.91
CA GLU A 509 26.35 -12.35 36.62
C GLU A 509 25.68 -11.33 35.69
N PRO A 510 24.78 -10.47 36.21
CA PRO A 510 24.24 -9.37 35.43
C PRO A 510 25.30 -8.27 35.23
N ALA A 511 25.29 -7.70 34.03
CA ALA A 511 26.04 -6.51 33.66
C ALA A 511 25.09 -5.40 33.21
N ASP A 512 25.01 -4.33 34.00
CA ASP A 512 24.24 -3.13 33.64
C ASP A 512 25.05 -2.29 32.65
N LEU A 513 24.49 -2.09 31.46
CA LEU A 513 25.12 -1.41 30.35
C LEU A 513 24.45 -0.06 30.09
N VAL A 514 25.25 0.87 29.57
CA VAL A 514 24.77 2.12 28.98
C VAL A 514 25.40 2.32 27.62
N ARG A 515 24.59 2.84 26.69
CA ARG A 515 25.02 3.20 25.33
C ARG A 515 25.10 4.71 25.22
N LEU A 516 26.26 5.23 24.80
CA LEU A 516 26.51 6.66 24.62
C LEU A 516 27.12 6.93 23.25
N LYS A 517 26.64 7.97 22.56
CA LYS A 517 27.32 8.45 21.35
C LYS A 517 28.54 9.26 21.73
N VAL A 518 29.57 9.21 20.90
CA VAL A 518 30.82 9.96 21.13
C VAL A 518 30.56 11.46 21.29
N ARG A 519 29.64 12.02 20.48
CA ARG A 519 29.23 13.44 20.58
C ARG A 519 28.67 13.84 21.95
N ASP A 520 28.00 12.92 22.64
CA ASP A 520 27.38 13.17 23.95
C ASP A 520 28.42 13.32 25.06
N LEU A 521 29.64 12.82 24.85
CA LEU A 521 30.76 12.97 25.78
C LEU A 521 31.39 14.38 25.74
N ASN A 522 31.05 15.18 24.72
CA ASN A 522 31.52 16.56 24.53
C ASN A 522 33.05 16.70 24.61
N LEU A 523 33.78 15.80 23.94
CA LEU A 523 35.24 15.78 23.89
C LEU A 523 35.74 16.48 22.62
N ALA A 524 36.71 17.39 22.77
CA ALA A 524 37.35 18.04 21.62
C ALA A 524 38.22 17.07 20.79
N ASN A 525 38.77 16.03 21.43
CA ASN A 525 39.57 14.99 20.78
C ASN A 525 39.11 13.61 21.27
N PRO A 526 38.18 12.95 20.57
CA PRO A 526 37.55 11.71 21.01
C PRO A 526 38.40 10.47 20.67
N THR A 527 39.63 10.40 21.20
CA THR A 527 40.42 9.16 21.21
C THR A 527 39.87 8.14 22.21
N THR A 528 40.22 6.87 22.04
CA THR A 528 39.86 5.79 22.98
C THR A 528 40.22 6.13 24.43
N ASP A 529 41.42 6.68 24.68
CA ASP A 529 41.88 7.00 26.03
C ASP A 529 41.08 8.15 26.65
N ASN A 530 40.80 9.21 25.89
CA ASN A 530 39.98 10.33 26.37
C ASN A 530 38.53 9.90 26.64
N ILE A 531 37.97 9.04 25.77
CA ILE A 531 36.64 8.46 25.96
C ILE A 531 36.60 7.64 27.25
N TYR A 532 37.59 6.76 27.47
CA TYR A 532 37.65 5.91 28.66
C TYR A 532 37.87 6.72 29.94
N GLN A 533 38.67 7.79 29.87
CA GLN A 533 38.84 8.69 31.00
C GLN A 533 37.54 9.43 31.32
N LYS A 534 36.84 9.91 30.30
CA LYS A 534 35.53 10.57 30.47
C LYS A 534 34.49 9.62 31.05
N ALA A 535 34.46 8.38 30.58
CA ALA A 535 33.56 7.34 31.10
C ALA A 535 33.73 7.14 32.62
N LYS A 536 34.98 7.11 33.11
CA LYS A 536 35.26 7.00 34.56
C LYS A 536 34.69 8.15 35.38
N GLU A 537 34.76 9.39 34.88
CA GLU A 537 34.17 10.56 35.54
C GLU A 537 32.65 10.42 35.67
N LEU A 538 32.01 9.83 34.65
CA LEU A 538 30.56 9.61 34.60
C LEU A 538 30.08 8.45 35.47
N GLY A 539 30.99 7.76 36.18
CA GLY A 539 30.68 6.57 36.96
C GLY A 539 30.55 5.30 36.13
N LEU A 540 31.23 5.26 34.97
CA LEU A 540 31.27 4.08 34.10
C LEU A 540 32.62 3.39 34.20
N GLU A 541 32.64 2.11 33.83
CA GLU A 541 33.85 1.31 33.73
C GLU A 541 33.90 0.55 32.40
N LEU A 542 35.09 0.04 32.08
CA LEU A 542 35.26 -0.79 30.90
C LEU A 542 34.53 -2.11 31.09
N CYS A 543 33.85 -2.54 30.04
CA CYS A 543 33.26 -3.85 29.93
C CYS A 543 34.36 -4.93 29.95
N PRO A 544 34.13 -6.07 30.64
CA PRO A 544 34.80 -7.32 30.30
C PRO A 544 34.65 -7.63 28.81
N ALA A 545 35.67 -8.20 28.18
CA ALA A 545 35.68 -8.49 26.75
C ALA A 545 34.49 -9.37 26.32
N GLU A 546 34.05 -10.30 27.19
CA GLU A 546 32.91 -11.19 26.94
C GLU A 546 31.58 -10.45 26.75
N VAL A 547 31.45 -9.19 27.18
CA VAL A 547 30.25 -8.38 26.92
C VAL A 547 29.94 -8.32 25.43
N GLY A 548 30.95 -8.27 24.54
CA GLY A 548 30.71 -8.28 23.09
C GLY A 548 29.90 -9.48 22.59
N PRO A 549 30.44 -10.71 22.65
CA PRO A 549 29.72 -11.91 22.24
C PRO A 549 28.44 -12.15 23.06
N ARG A 550 28.44 -11.86 24.37
CA ARG A 550 27.26 -12.02 25.23
C ARG A 550 26.12 -11.09 24.84
N TYR A 551 26.43 -9.82 24.61
CA TYR A 551 25.44 -8.86 24.17
C TYR A 551 24.92 -9.22 22.79
N ARG A 552 25.79 -9.72 21.90
CA ARG A 552 25.37 -10.13 20.56
C ARG A 552 24.31 -11.24 20.60
N LEU A 553 24.54 -12.28 21.41
CA LEU A 553 23.63 -13.41 21.58
C LEU A 553 22.27 -13.02 22.19
N GLN A 554 22.25 -12.01 23.06
CA GLN A 554 21.02 -11.55 23.73
C GLN A 554 20.29 -10.46 22.94
N TYR A 555 21.00 -9.67 22.13
CA TYR A 555 20.43 -8.58 21.36
C TYR A 555 20.13 -9.02 19.92
N THR A 556 19.03 -9.73 19.75
CA THR A 556 18.66 -10.36 18.47
C THR A 556 17.86 -9.44 17.53
N ASN A 557 17.24 -8.38 18.06
CA ASN A 557 16.39 -7.45 17.30
C ASN A 557 17.12 -6.15 16.95
N GLN A 558 18.39 -6.24 16.53
CA GLN A 558 19.15 -5.05 16.14
C GLN A 558 18.60 -4.45 14.84
N PRO A 559 18.35 -3.13 14.77
CA PRO A 559 18.00 -2.45 13.52
C PRO A 559 19.15 -2.47 12.51
N ALA A 560 18.82 -2.51 11.21
CA ALA A 560 19.81 -2.32 10.15
C ALA A 560 20.45 -0.93 10.25
N GLY A 561 21.76 -0.83 10.01
CA GLY A 561 22.52 0.42 10.11
C GLY A 561 22.88 0.86 11.54
N GLU A 562 22.48 0.11 12.57
CA GLU A 562 22.95 0.33 13.94
C GLU A 562 24.32 -0.34 14.16
N TYR A 563 25.28 0.41 14.70
CA TYR A 563 26.62 -0.07 15.02
C TYR A 563 26.97 0.25 16.48
N LEU A 564 27.30 -0.79 17.24
CA LEU A 564 27.68 -0.69 18.65
C LEU A 564 29.09 -1.17 18.86
N TYR A 565 29.82 -0.49 19.74
CA TYR A 565 31.21 -0.82 20.06
C TYR A 565 31.38 -0.98 21.56
N ILE A 566 32.00 -2.07 21.99
CA ILE A 566 32.17 -2.35 23.41
C ILE A 566 33.37 -1.57 23.95
N ALA A 567 33.18 -0.75 24.97
CA ALA A 567 34.28 -0.10 25.69
C ALA A 567 34.99 -1.13 26.56
N MET A 568 35.89 -1.90 25.97
CA MET A 568 36.70 -2.92 26.63
C MET A 568 38.18 -2.58 26.52
N LYS A 569 39.01 -3.23 27.33
CA LYS A 569 40.45 -3.25 27.08
C LYS A 569 40.69 -3.85 25.69
N GLN A 570 41.45 -3.15 24.85
CA GLN A 570 41.69 -3.62 23.48
C GLN A 570 42.37 -4.99 23.48
N ILE A 571 41.96 -5.84 22.54
CA ILE A 571 42.62 -7.12 22.23
C ILE A 571 43.28 -6.97 20.87
N THR A 572 44.55 -7.35 20.80
CA THR A 572 45.31 -7.36 19.55
C THR A 572 44.80 -8.47 18.64
N ASP A 573 44.38 -8.13 17.43
CA ASP A 573 43.99 -9.11 16.41
C ASP A 573 45.20 -9.82 15.78
N SER A 574 44.94 -10.78 14.89
CA SER A 574 45.97 -11.49 14.12
C SER A 574 46.84 -10.58 13.23
N GLY A 575 46.38 -9.36 12.91
CA GLY A 575 47.12 -8.35 12.17
C GLY A 575 47.97 -7.41 13.06
N GLY A 576 47.93 -7.58 14.38
CA GLY A 576 48.65 -6.71 15.33
C GLY A 576 47.91 -5.43 15.71
N ASN A 577 46.63 -5.27 15.32
CA ASN A 577 45.87 -4.06 15.58
C ASN A 577 45.09 -4.14 16.91
N PRO A 578 45.12 -3.09 17.74
CA PRO A 578 44.33 -3.04 18.96
C PRO A 578 42.85 -2.78 18.65
N ASN A 579 42.01 -3.81 18.86
CA ASN A 579 40.60 -3.76 18.51
C ASN A 579 39.68 -3.90 19.74
N VAL A 580 38.45 -3.45 19.57
CA VAL A 580 37.31 -3.75 20.46
C VAL A 580 36.22 -4.49 19.67
N PHE A 581 35.39 -5.27 20.36
CA PHE A 581 34.25 -5.92 19.71
C PHE A 581 33.20 -4.90 19.28
N GLY A 582 32.51 -5.20 18.19
CA GLY A 582 31.35 -4.45 17.74
C GLY A 582 30.21 -5.35 17.27
N LEU A 583 28.99 -4.80 17.33
CA LEU A 583 27.75 -5.45 16.95
C LEU A 583 27.10 -4.65 15.83
N SER A 584 26.72 -5.35 14.77
CA SER A 584 25.96 -4.78 13.64
C SER A 584 24.96 -5.78 13.11
N ARG A 585 24.10 -5.30 12.21
CA ARG A 585 23.26 -6.13 11.36
C ARG A 585 23.43 -5.71 9.90
N ASP A 586 23.83 -6.64 9.07
CA ASP A 586 23.88 -6.47 7.61
C ASP A 586 22.69 -7.19 6.94
N ASP A 587 22.72 -7.27 5.61
CA ASP A 587 21.66 -7.91 4.83
C ASP A 587 21.59 -9.43 5.06
N ASP A 588 22.70 -10.05 5.47
CA ASP A 588 22.81 -11.49 5.71
C ASP A 588 22.47 -11.87 7.17
N GLY A 589 22.47 -10.91 8.09
CA GLY A 589 21.95 -11.09 9.44
C GLY A 589 22.70 -10.33 10.53
N LEU A 590 22.70 -10.89 11.74
CA LEU A 590 23.40 -10.31 12.89
C LEU A 590 24.89 -10.65 12.82
N CYS A 591 25.73 -9.67 13.12
CA CYS A 591 27.18 -9.84 13.09
C CYS A 591 27.82 -9.51 14.44
N LEU A 592 28.88 -10.25 14.78
CA LEU A 592 29.93 -9.84 15.70
C LEU A 592 31.16 -9.45 14.87
N HIS A 593 31.54 -8.18 14.94
CA HIS A 593 32.68 -7.63 14.24
C HIS A 593 33.68 -6.98 15.22
N PHE A 594 34.66 -6.28 14.67
CA PHE A 594 35.72 -5.60 15.40
C PHE A 594 35.77 -4.12 14.98
N TYR A 595 36.40 -3.30 15.81
CA TYR A 595 36.72 -1.92 15.47
C TYR A 595 38.11 -1.56 15.93
N TRP A 596 38.87 -0.96 15.03
CA TRP A 596 40.22 -0.53 15.32
C TRP A 596 40.21 0.68 16.25
N ALA A 597 40.53 0.42 17.53
CA ALA A 597 40.53 1.37 18.64
C ALA A 597 41.97 1.81 18.97
N GLY A 598 42.70 2.23 17.94
CA GLY A 598 44.06 2.73 18.05
C GLY A 598 44.16 3.95 18.98
N PRO A 599 45.25 4.12 19.75
CA PRO A 599 45.38 5.20 20.75
C PRO A 599 45.25 6.61 20.17
N ALA A 600 45.76 6.82 18.94
CA ALA A 600 45.72 8.12 18.26
C ALA A 600 44.53 8.28 17.29
N ARG A 601 43.65 7.26 17.17
CA ARG A 601 42.53 7.31 16.24
C ARG A 601 41.32 7.96 16.92
N GLU A 602 40.82 9.02 16.30
CA GLU A 602 39.58 9.66 16.73
C GLU A 602 38.37 8.84 16.28
N TRP A 603 37.41 8.73 17.20
CA TRP A 603 36.12 8.12 16.92
C TRP A 603 35.19 9.13 16.25
N LEU A 604 34.39 8.67 15.28
CA LEU A 604 33.36 9.52 14.67
C LEU A 604 32.28 9.86 15.71
N SER A 605 31.75 11.08 15.64
CA SER A 605 30.80 11.65 16.59
C SER A 605 29.54 10.80 16.82
N ASP A 606 29.09 10.09 15.79
CA ASP A 606 27.86 9.30 15.80
C ASP A 606 28.06 7.83 16.19
N ARG A 607 29.30 7.42 16.47
CA ARG A 607 29.59 6.06 16.94
C ARG A 607 29.04 5.90 18.35
N GLU A 608 28.37 4.78 18.56
CA GLU A 608 27.74 4.47 19.84
C GLU A 608 28.55 3.41 20.59
N ILE A 609 28.94 3.77 21.81
CA ILE A 609 29.86 2.99 22.64
C ILE A 609 29.10 2.47 23.85
N VAL A 610 29.29 1.18 24.12
CA VAL A 610 28.67 0.45 25.23
C VAL A 610 29.63 0.38 26.39
N PHE A 611 29.22 0.88 27.55
CA PHE A 611 29.98 0.85 28.80
C PHE A 611 29.25 0.05 29.86
N ARG A 612 29.98 -0.44 30.86
CA ARG A 612 29.38 -1.01 32.08
C ARG A 612 29.18 0.10 33.11
N ILE A 613 28.02 0.13 33.75
CA ILE A 613 27.76 1.02 34.89
C ILE A 613 28.52 0.47 36.09
N ARG A 614 29.35 1.31 36.73
CA ARG A 614 30.10 0.90 37.93
C ARG A 614 29.12 0.57 39.07
N LYS A 615 29.29 -0.62 39.65
CA LYS A 615 28.54 -1.12 40.82
C LYS A 615 28.78 -0.27 42.07
#